data_AF-A0A645AX06-F1
#
_entry.id   AF-A0A645AX06-F1
#
_cell.length_a   1.000
_cell.length_b   1.000
_cell.length_c   1.000
_cell.angle_alpha   90.00
_cell.angle_beta   90.00
_cell.angle_gamma   90.00
#
_symmetry.space_group_name_H-M   'P 1'
#
loop_
_entity.id
_entity.type
_entity.pdbx_description
1 polymer ?
#
loop_
_entity_poly.entity_id
_entity_poly.type
_entity_poly.pdbx_seq_one_letter_code
_entity_poly.pdbx_strand_id
1 'polypeptide(L)' 'MLIPTKHENLNKSTIVLGADVIKSLRKRDFNVEDLFQELKRVFQNDVSLSQYYNTLTFLWLTDVIELTDHQIKLRV' A
#
# COMPACT_ATOMS: atom_id res chain seq x y z
N MET A 1 8.72 2.46 -18.69
CA MET A 1 7.72 3.54 -18.56
C MET A 1 6.36 2.86 -18.59
N LEU A 2 5.57 2.93 -17.51
CA LEU A 2 4.21 2.39 -17.50
C LEU A 2 3.32 3.43 -18.18
N ILE A 3 2.97 3.20 -19.45
CA ILE A 3 2.06 4.07 -20.19
C ILE A 3 0.66 3.44 -20.05
N PRO A 4 -0.26 4.06 -19.29
CA PRO A 4 -1.58 3.50 -19.10
C PRO A 4 -2.42 3.66 -20.36
N THR A 5 -3.29 2.70 -20.61
CA THR A 5 -4.36 2.84 -21.59
C THR A 5 -5.46 3.77 -21.06
N LYS A 6 -6.33 4.32 -21.93
CA LYS A 6 -7.49 5.16 -21.53
C LYS A 6 -8.42 4.50 -20.49
N HIS A 7 -8.33 3.17 -20.32
CA HIS A 7 -9.16 2.38 -19.42
C HIS A 7 -8.45 2.00 -18.11
N GLU A 8 -7.14 2.24 -18.01
CA GLU A 8 -6.36 1.91 -16.81
C GLU A 8 -6.16 3.14 -15.93
N ASN A 9 -6.79 3.12 -14.76
CA ASN A 9 -6.55 4.12 -13.73
C ASN A 9 -5.26 3.74 -12.96
N LEU A 10 -4.12 4.36 -13.30
CA LEU A 10 -2.84 4.12 -12.62
C LEU A 10 -2.88 4.34 -11.11
N ASN A 11 -3.77 5.21 -10.62
CA ASN A 11 -3.93 5.48 -9.19
C ASN A 11 -4.39 4.24 -8.42
N LYS A 12 -4.88 3.21 -9.12
CA LYS A 12 -5.30 1.92 -8.58
C LYS A 12 -4.26 0.80 -8.75
N SER A 13 -3.11 1.10 -9.36
CA SER A 13 -2.07 0.09 -9.55
C SER A 13 -1.38 -0.24 -8.23
N THR A 14 -0.98 -1.50 -8.07
CA THR A 14 -0.19 -1.98 -6.91
C THR A 14 1.08 -1.19 -6.70
N ILE A 15 1.72 -0.69 -7.76
CA ILE A 15 2.95 0.09 -7.68
C ILE A 15 2.70 1.47 -7.07
N VAL A 16 1.64 2.17 -7.52
CA VAL A 16 1.28 3.49 -6.97
C VAL A 16 0.83 3.36 -5.52
N LEU A 17 -0.06 2.40 -5.23
CA LEU A 17 -0.46 2.09 -3.86
C LEU A 17 0.73 1.72 -2.96
N GLY A 18 1.68 0.95 -3.49
CA GLY A 18 2.89 0.56 -2.77
C GLY A 18 3.76 1.77 -2.40
N ALA A 19 3.89 2.75 -3.29
CA ALA A 19 4.63 3.98 -3.00
C ALA A 19 4.00 4.77 -1.83
N ASP A 20 2.67 4.88 -1.79
CA ASP A 20 1.96 5.56 -0.70
C ASP A 20 1.98 4.77 0.61
N VAL A 21 1.95 3.43 0.56
CA VAL A 21 2.21 2.56 1.71
C VAL A 21 3.60 2.87 2.28
N ILE A 22 4.65 2.82 1.46
CA ILE A 22 6.03 3.08 1.90
C ILE A 22 6.15 4.49 2.49
N LYS A 23 5.53 5.49 1.85
CA LYS A 23 5.54 6.88 2.35
C LYS A 23 4.85 7.01 3.71
N SER A 24 3.78 6.26 3.94
CA SER A 24 3.10 6.21 5.24
C SER A 24 3.99 5.56 6.29
N LEU A 25 4.55 4.38 5.98
CA LEU A 25 5.41 3.62 6.89
C LEU A 25 6.73 4.35 7.23
N ARG A 26 7.22 5.25 6.38
CA ARG A 26 8.37 6.12 6.71
C ARG A 26 8.11 7.07 7.88
N LYS A 27 6.84 7.38 8.18
CA LYS A 27 6.48 8.31 9.25
C LYS A 27 6.36 7.60 10.60
N ARG A 28 5.84 6.37 10.60
CA ARG A 28 5.64 5.52 11.77
C ARG A 28 5.23 4.12 11.33
N ASP A 29 5.29 3.18 12.26
CA ASP A 29 4.69 1.86 12.10
C ASP A 29 3.17 1.93 12.26
N PHE A 30 2.47 1.01 11.61
CA PHE A 30 1.01 0.95 11.64
C PHE A 30 0.51 -0.45 11.95
N ASN A 31 -0.60 -0.53 12.67
CA ASN A 31 -1.42 -1.73 12.59
C ASN A 31 -1.96 -1.91 11.16
N VAL A 32 -2.11 -3.16 10.71
CA VAL A 32 -2.67 -3.50 9.39
C VAL A 32 -3.98 -2.76 9.10
N GLU A 33 -4.89 -2.63 10.06
CA GLU A 33 -6.16 -1.94 9.85
C GLU A 33 -6.00 -0.42 9.81
N ASP A 34 -5.17 0.15 10.69
CA ASP A 34 -4.92 1.59 10.74
C ASP A 34 -4.30 2.10 9.44
N LEU A 35 -3.38 1.33 8.85
CA LEU A 35 -2.77 1.66 7.56
C LEU A 35 -3.82 1.64 6.44
N PHE A 36 -4.76 0.68 6.46
CA PHE A 36 -5.84 0.65 5.49
C PHE A 36 -6.73 1.90 5.59
N GLN A 37 -7.12 2.29 6.81
CA GLN A 37 -7.94 3.49 7.02
C GLN A 37 -7.21 4.77 6.59
N GLU A 38 -5.91 4.86 6.87
CA GLU A 38 -5.07 5.98 6.41
C GLU A 38 -5.04 6.06 4.87
N LEU A 39 -4.83 4.93 4.19
CA LEU A 39 -4.85 4.89 2.73
C LEU A 39 -6.23 5.22 2.16
N LYS A 40 -7.33 4.76 2.77
CA LYS A 40 -8.68 5.15 2.31
C LYS A 40 -8.89 6.66 2.40
N ARG A 41 -8.31 7.35 3.40
CA ARG A 41 -8.37 8.82 3.48
C ARG A 41 -7.59 9.47 2.35
N VAL A 42 -6.38 8.97 2.05
CA VAL A 42 -5.52 9.50 0.97
C VAL A 42 -6.18 9.33 -0.40
N PHE A 43 -6.82 8.19 -0.65
CA PHE A 43 -7.44 7.84 -1.93
C PHE A 43 -8.95 8.08 -1.99
N GLN A 44 -9.53 8.88 -1.08
CA GLN A 44 -10.95 9.22 -1.06
C GLN A 44 -11.90 7.99 -1.15
N ASN A 45 -11.59 6.92 -0.42
CA ASN A 45 -12.30 5.63 -0.41
C ASN A 45 -12.22 4.80 -1.70
N ASP A 46 -11.37 5.16 -2.67
CA ASP A 46 -11.27 4.46 -3.97
C ASP A 46 -10.35 3.22 -3.95
N VAL A 47 -9.91 2.79 -2.76
CA VAL A 47 -9.05 1.61 -2.55
C VAL A 47 -9.88 0.48 -1.96
N SER A 48 -9.95 -0.64 -2.68
CA SER A 48 -10.58 -1.84 -2.18
C SER A 48 -9.67 -2.57 -1.18
N LEU A 49 -10.28 -3.38 -0.32
CA LEU A 49 -9.54 -4.23 0.62
C LEU A 49 -8.63 -5.23 -0.13
N SER A 50 -9.06 -5.73 -1.29
CA SER A 50 -8.25 -6.63 -2.11
C SER A 50 -7.02 -5.95 -2.69
N GLN A 51 -7.15 -4.71 -3.19
CA GLN A 51 -6.01 -3.93 -3.69
C GLN A 51 -5.01 -3.64 -2.58
N TYR A 52 -5.52 -3.32 -1.39
CA TYR A 52 -4.69 -3.10 -0.21
C TYR A 52 -3.87 -4.34 0.15
N TYR A 53 -4.51 -5.48 0.37
CA TYR A 53 -3.80 -6.70 0.74
C TYR A 53 -2.87 -7.20 -0.37
N ASN A 54 -3.28 -7.13 -1.65
CA ASN A 54 -2.39 -7.47 -2.76
C ASN A 54 -1.13 -6.60 -2.77
N THR A 55 -1.26 -5.31 -2.42
CA THR A 55 -0.12 -4.39 -2.31
C THR A 55 0.78 -4.76 -1.15
N LEU A 56 0.23 -5.05 0.04
CA LEU A 56 1.03 -5.50 1.17
C LEU A 56 1.75 -6.81 0.87
N THR A 57 1.06 -7.79 0.27
CA THR A 57 1.67 -9.06 -0.12
C THR A 57 2.80 -8.85 -1.12
N PHE A 58 2.60 -7.99 -2.13
CA PHE A 58 3.66 -7.65 -3.07
C PHE A 58 4.89 -7.06 -2.35
N LEU A 59 4.68 -6.05 -1.49
CA LEU A 59 5.77 -5.41 -0.77
C LEU A 59 6.51 -6.37 0.16
N TRP A 60 5.78 -7.26 0.84
CA TRP A 60 6.34 -8.30 1.70
C TRP A 60 7.16 -9.33 0.91
N LEU A 61 6.65 -9.79 -0.24
CA LEU A 61 7.38 -10.71 -1.14
C LEU A 61 8.67 -10.08 -1.67
N THR A 62 8.68 -8.76 -1.85
CA THR A 62 9.87 -7.99 -2.30
C THR A 62 10.78 -7.56 -1.15
N ASP A 63 10.53 -8.02 0.07
CA ASP A 63 11.33 -7.73 1.26
C ASP A 63 11.34 -6.25 1.69
N VAL A 64 10.38 -5.45 1.23
CA VAL A 64 10.30 -4.00 1.52
C VAL A 64 9.67 -3.72 2.89
N ILE A 65 8.73 -4.56 3.29
CA ILE A 65 8.01 -4.44 4.57
C ILE A 65 8.08 -5.76 5.33
N GLU A 66 7.98 -5.66 6.65
CA GLU A 66 7.80 -6.81 7.52
C GLU A 66 6.50 -6.67 8.33
N LEU A 67 5.90 -7.81 8.66
CA LEU A 67 4.70 -7.92 9.45
C LEU A 67 5.05 -8.67 10.75
N THR A 68 4.79 -8.06 11.91
CA THR A 68 5.00 -8.67 13.23
C THR A 68 3.83 -8.31 14.12
N ASP A 69 3.15 -9.29 14.71
CA ASP A 69 2.02 -9.06 15.64
C ASP A 69 0.98 -8.04 15.13
N HIS A 70 0.63 -8.12 13.84
CA HIS A 70 -0.28 -7.20 13.14
C HIS A 70 0.24 -5.77 12.94
N GLN A 71 1.49 -5.50 13.27
CA GLN A 71 2.20 -4.26 12.93
C GLN A 71 2.95 -4.45 11.62
N ILE A 72 2.79 -3.48 10.72
CA ILE A 72 3.53 -3.34 9.47
C ILE A 72 4.55 -2.23 9.65
N LYS A 73 5.80 -2.51 9.27
CA LYS A 73 6.90 -1.54 9.26
C LYS A 73 7.79 -1.74 8.03
N LEU A 74 8.59 -0.73 7.72
CA LEU A 74 9.61 -0.86 6.68
C LEU A 74 10.71 -1.79 7.17
N ARG A 75 11.14 -2.69 6.29
CA ARG A 75 12.34 -3.48 6.52
C ARG A 75 13.56 -2.56 6.29
N VAL A 76 14.35 -2.34 7.34
CA VAL A 76 15.58 -1.52 7.32
C VAL A 76 16.79 -2.42 7.39
#